data_AF-A0A1D6ML98-F1
#
_entry.id   AF-A0A1D6ML98-F1
#
_cell.length_a   1.000
_cell.length_b   1.000
_cell.length_c   1.000
_cell.angle_alpha   90.00
_cell.angle_beta   90.00
_cell.angle_gamma   90.00
#
_symmetry.space_group_name_H-M   'P 1'
#
loop_
_entity.id
_entity.type
_entity.pdbx_description
1 polymer ?
#
loop_
_entity_poly.entity_id
_entity_poly.type
_entity_poly.pdbx_seq_one_letter_code
_entity_poly.pdbx_strand_id
1 'polypeptide(L)'
;MVLLGAVAVLVVVVLLQPRAPYVAVRAASLYALVYGQTGALDNVQVTVQVEARNGNAHSTAYFSRLECRLAFAGATLAVLRAYPFRVPARGILPLAYVARA
;
A
#
# COMPACT_ATOMS: atom_id res chain seq x y z
N MET A 1 -41.15 16.15 -0.51
CA MET A 1 -40.88 14.86 -1.19
C MET A 1 -39.62 14.90 -2.07
N VAL A 2 -39.41 15.97 -2.86
CA VAL A 2 -38.22 16.08 -3.74
C VAL A 2 -36.89 15.96 -3.00
N LEU A 3 -36.71 16.67 -1.88
CA LEU A 3 -35.47 16.60 -1.09
C LEU A 3 -35.19 15.17 -0.58
N LEU A 4 -36.23 14.48 -0.08
CA LEU A 4 -36.10 13.10 0.39
C LEU A 4 -35.68 12.16 -0.75
N GLY A 5 -36.29 12.31 -1.93
CA GLY A 5 -35.91 11.56 -3.13
C GLY A 5 -34.47 11.85 -3.57
N ALA A 6 -34.06 13.12 -3.58
CA ALA A 6 -32.70 13.51 -3.91
C ALA A 6 -31.66 12.94 -2.94
N VAL A 7 -31.95 12.98 -1.63
CA VAL A 7 -31.10 12.39 -0.59
C VAL A 7 -31.02 10.87 -0.76
N ALA A 8 -32.14 10.19 -1.01
CA ALA A 8 -32.15 8.74 -1.23
C ALA A 8 -31.29 8.34 -2.44
N VAL A 9 -31.45 9.04 -3.57
CA VAL A 9 -30.62 8.81 -4.77
C VAL A 9 -29.15 9.08 -4.47
N LEU A 10 -28.82 10.18 -3.79
CA LEU A 10 -27.45 10.51 -3.42
C LEU A 10 -26.81 9.43 -2.54
N VAL A 11 -27.52 8.95 -1.52
CA VAL A 11 -27.06 7.86 -0.65
C VAL A 11 -26.77 6.59 -1.44
N VAL A 12 -27.68 6.21 -2.34
CA VAL A 12 -27.50 5.05 -3.22
C VAL A 12 -26.27 5.22 -4.11
N VAL A 13 -26.09 6.40 -4.71
CA VAL A 13 -24.91 6.70 -5.54
C VAL A 13 -23.62 6.61 -4.73
N VAL A 14 -23.55 7.22 -3.55
CA VAL A 14 -22.33 7.18 -2.70
C VAL A 14 -22.02 5.76 -2.22
N LEU A 15 -23.04 4.96 -1.90
CA LEU A 15 -22.86 3.56 -1.47
C LEU A 15 -22.43 2.64 -2.61
N LEU A 16 -22.91 2.90 -3.83
CA LEU A 16 -22.57 2.13 -5.04
C LEU A 16 -21.32 2.64 -5.74
N GLN A 17 -20.80 3.81 -5.36
CA GLN A 17 -19.61 4.37 -5.98
C GLN A 17 -18.43 3.42 -5.77
N PRO A 18 -17.76 3.00 -6.86
CA PRO A 18 -16.62 2.10 -6.76
C PRO A 18 -15.51 2.78 -5.97
N ARG A 19 -15.10 2.17 -4.86
CA ARG A 19 -13.95 2.65 -4.08
C ARG A 19 -12.68 2.42 -4.88
N ALA A 20 -11.90 3.48 -5.07
CA ALA A 20 -10.63 3.39 -5.76
C ALA A 20 -9.72 2.34 -5.08
N PRO A 21 -9.02 1.51 -5.87
CA PRO A 21 -8.02 0.60 -5.31
C PRO A 21 -6.87 1.41 -4.71
N TYR A 22 -6.28 0.92 -3.62
CA TYR A 22 -5.21 1.59 -2.90
C TYR A 22 -4.16 0.61 -2.40
N VAL A 23 -2.99 1.12 -2.03
CA VAL A 23 -1.93 0.36 -1.38
C VAL A 23 -1.65 0.97 -0.02
N ALA A 24 -1.49 0.15 1.01
CA ALA A 24 -1.22 0.59 2.37
C ALA A 24 -0.12 -0.26 3.02
N VAL A 25 0.71 0.36 3.86
CA VAL A 25 1.61 -0.36 4.76
C VAL A 25 0.81 -0.77 5.99
N ARG A 26 0.74 -2.07 6.29
CA ARG A 26 0.04 -2.61 7.46
C ARG A 26 0.91 -2.72 8.69
N ALA A 27 2.13 -3.18 8.48
CA ALA A 27 3.11 -3.32 9.52
C ALA A 27 4.49 -3.08 8.93
N ALA A 28 5.38 -2.52 9.75
CA ALA A 28 6.80 -2.47 9.44
C ALA A 28 7.56 -2.73 10.74
N SER A 29 8.54 -3.61 10.69
CA SER A 29 9.36 -3.98 11.83
C SER A 29 10.82 -3.80 11.49
N LEU A 30 11.50 -2.95 12.28
CA LEU A 30 12.95 -2.77 12.22
C LEU A 30 13.61 -3.79 13.16
N TYR A 31 14.46 -4.65 12.59
CA TYR A 31 15.20 -5.68 13.34
C TYR A 31 16.65 -5.27 13.59
N ALA A 32 17.25 -4.54 12.66
CA ALA A 32 18.62 -4.05 12.80
C ALA A 32 18.73 -2.66 12.17
N LEU A 33 19.43 -1.76 12.85
CA LEU A 33 19.89 -0.47 12.36
C LEU A 33 21.23 -0.17 13.03
N VAL A 34 22.31 -0.62 12.39
CA VAL A 34 23.66 -0.57 12.94
C VAL A 34 24.46 0.44 12.13
N TYR A 35 25.13 1.34 12.85
CA TYR A 35 26.06 2.29 12.29
C TYR A 35 27.50 1.85 12.57
N GLY A 36 28.35 1.91 11.56
CA GLY A 36 29.78 1.73 11.70
C GLY A 36 30.44 2.94 12.38
N GLN A 37 31.74 2.81 12.68
CA GLN A 37 32.52 3.86 13.35
C GLN A 37 32.58 5.19 12.59
N THR A 38 32.39 5.14 11.27
CA THR A 38 32.35 6.33 10.39
C THR A 38 30.99 7.03 10.39
N GLY A 39 29.99 6.51 11.11
CA GLY A 39 28.60 6.96 11.04
C GLY A 39 27.87 6.49 9.77
N ALA A 40 28.51 5.67 8.93
CA ALA A 40 27.86 5.00 7.82
C ALA A 40 26.95 3.88 8.33
N LEU A 41 25.83 3.67 7.63
CA LEU A 41 24.95 2.54 7.90
C LEU A 41 25.67 1.24 7.48
N ASP A 42 25.88 0.33 8.42
CA ASP A 42 26.62 -0.92 8.23
C ASP A 42 25.66 -2.12 8.05
N ASN A 43 24.52 -2.10 8.76
CA ASN A 43 23.49 -3.12 8.60
C ASN A 43 22.12 -2.53 8.89
N VAL A 44 21.18 -2.72 7.96
CA VAL A 44 19.76 -2.48 8.19
C VAL A 44 18.95 -3.70 7.83
N GLN A 45 17.98 -4.05 8.68
CA GLN A 45 17.01 -5.08 8.37
C GLN A 45 15.62 -4.61 8.77
N VAL A 46 14.75 -4.44 7.78
CA VAL A 46 13.35 -4.03 7.97
C VAL A 46 12.44 -5.00 7.24
N THR A 47 11.41 -5.49 7.91
CA THR A 47 10.28 -6.13 7.22
C THR A 47 9.18 -5.10 7.01
N VAL A 48 8.56 -5.11 5.85
CA VAL A 48 7.41 -4.25 5.52
C VAL A 48 6.31 -5.13 4.96
N GLN A 49 5.18 -5.17 5.65
CA GLN A 49 3.95 -5.77 5.16
C GLN A 49 3.11 -4.70 4.48
N VAL A 50 3.04 -4.79 3.16
CA VAL A 50 2.21 -3.93 2.32
C VAL A 50 0.96 -4.72 1.92
N GLU A 51 -0.14 -4.02 1.69
CA GLU A 51 -1.35 -4.59 1.11
C GLU A 51 -1.84 -3.73 -0.03
N ALA A 52 -2.11 -4.35 -1.17
CA ALA A 52 -2.94 -3.76 -2.20
C ALA A 52 -4.39 -4.18 -1.98
N ARG A 53 -5.31 -3.23 -1.97
CA ARG A 53 -6.74 -3.46 -1.74
C ARG A 53 -7.57 -2.89 -2.87
N ASN A 54 -8.57 -3.64 -3.28
CA ASN A 54 -9.54 -3.22 -4.26
C ASN A 54 -10.92 -3.19 -3.63
N GLY A 55 -11.41 -1.99 -3.32
CA GLY A 55 -12.76 -1.81 -2.75
C GLY A 55 -13.88 -1.85 -3.80
N ASN A 56 -13.54 -1.87 -5.10
CA ASN A 56 -14.52 -2.00 -6.17
C ASN A 56 -15.14 -3.41 -6.16
N ALA A 57 -16.46 -3.49 -6.14
CA ALA A 57 -17.19 -4.75 -6.09
C ALA A 57 -17.39 -5.43 -7.45
N HIS A 58 -17.12 -4.72 -8.55
CA HIS A 58 -17.52 -5.10 -9.89
C HIS A 58 -16.33 -5.32 -10.84
N SER A 59 -15.16 -4.78 -10.51
CA SER A 59 -13.98 -4.86 -11.38
C SER A 59 -12.72 -5.21 -10.61
N THR A 60 -11.87 -6.01 -11.25
CA THR A 60 -10.49 -6.24 -10.84
C THR A 60 -9.67 -4.95 -11.01
N ALA A 61 -8.76 -4.69 -10.07
CA ALA A 61 -7.77 -3.63 -10.16
C ALA A 61 -6.44 -4.19 -10.67
N TYR A 62 -5.73 -3.41 -11.50
CA TYR A 62 -4.40 -3.77 -12.01
C TYR A 62 -3.38 -2.74 -11.54
N PHE A 63 -2.32 -3.22 -10.91
CA PHE A 63 -1.19 -2.41 -10.47
C PHE A 63 -0.01 -2.72 -11.38
N SER A 64 0.39 -1.76 -12.22
CA SER A 64 1.44 -1.95 -13.22
C SER A 64 2.85 -1.65 -12.70
N ARG A 65 2.96 -0.69 -11.79
CA ARG A 65 4.25 -0.24 -11.24
C ARG A 65 4.09 0.16 -9.78
N LEU A 66 4.28 -0.80 -8.89
CA LEU A 66 4.33 -0.53 -7.46
C LEU A 66 5.79 -0.39 -7.01
N GLU A 67 6.08 0.75 -6.39
CA GLU A 67 7.38 1.08 -5.84
C GLU A 67 7.21 1.78 -4.49
N CYS A 68 7.75 1.20 -3.43
CA CYS A 68 7.84 1.82 -2.11
C CYS A 68 9.30 2.08 -1.78
N ARG A 69 9.67 3.34 -1.51
CA ARG A 69 11.01 3.71 -1.05
C ARG A 69 11.03 3.69 0.47
N LEU A 70 11.91 2.87 1.04
CA LEU A 70 12.24 2.92 2.45
C LEU A 70 13.37 3.94 2.62
N ALA A 71 13.14 4.96 3.45
CA ALA A 71 14.12 6.01 3.71
C ALA A 71 14.29 6.24 5.20
N PHE A 72 15.51 6.59 5.62
CA PHE A 72 15.85 6.94 6.98
C PHE A 72 16.88 8.07 6.97
N ALA A 73 16.69 9.08 7.82
CA ALA A 73 17.57 10.26 7.91
C ALA A 73 17.88 10.92 6.54
N GLY A 74 16.90 10.97 5.64
CA GLY A 74 17.06 11.54 4.28
C GLY A 74 17.75 10.62 3.26
N ALA A 75 18.29 9.47 3.68
CA ALA A 75 18.86 8.48 2.79
C ALA A 75 17.84 7.40 2.40
N THR A 76 17.82 7.00 1.12
CA THR A 76 17.02 5.84 0.68
C THR A 76 17.77 4.57 1.04
N LEU A 77 17.18 3.77 1.93
CA LEU A 77 17.72 2.50 2.41
C LEU A 77 17.45 1.36 1.44
N ALA A 78 16.24 1.30 0.89
CA ALA A 78 15.82 0.25 -0.02
C ALA A 78 14.68 0.70 -0.92
N VAL A 79 14.55 0.06 -2.08
CA VAL A 79 13.44 0.25 -3.01
C VAL A 79 12.69 -1.06 -3.16
N LEU A 80 11.47 -1.12 -2.62
CA LEU A 80 10.61 -2.30 -2.64
C LEU A 80 9.75 -2.24 -3.90
N ARG A 81 9.92 -3.23 -4.79
CA ARG A 81 9.20 -3.30 -6.07
C ARG A 81 8.36 -4.56 -6.13
N ALA A 82 7.18 -4.46 -6.72
CA ALA A 82 6.43 -5.62 -7.19
C ALA A 82 6.37 -5.63 -8.71
N TYR A 83 6.45 -6.82 -9.29
CA TYR A 83 6.02 -7.07 -10.66
C TYR A 83 4.55 -6.71 -10.83
N PRO A 84 4.07 -6.41 -12.04
CA PRO A 84 2.67 -6.10 -12.25
C PRO A 84 1.74 -7.20 -11.72
N PHE A 85 0.66 -6.83 -11.03
CA PHE A 85 -0.27 -7.77 -10.44
C PHE A 85 -1.72 -7.28 -10.50
N ARG A 86 -2.65 -8.20 -10.28
CA ARG A 86 -4.09 -7.94 -10.24
C ARG A 86 -4.63 -8.18 -8.83
N VAL A 87 -5.58 -7.35 -8.41
CA VAL A 87 -6.36 -7.55 -7.18
C VAL A 87 -7.82 -7.72 -7.57
N PRO A 88 -8.44 -8.87 -7.32
CA PRO A 88 -9.83 -9.13 -7.72
C PRO A 88 -10.79 -8.14 -7.07
N ALA A 89 -12.03 -8.10 -7.56
CA ALA A 89 -13.08 -7.29 -6.94
C ALA A 89 -13.25 -7.64 -5.45
N ARG A 90 -13.36 -6.63 -4.59
CA ARG A 90 -13.32 -6.76 -3.10
C ARG A 90 -12.07 -7.46 -2.54
N GLY A 91 -11.03 -7.61 -3.36
CA GLY A 91 -9.84 -8.37 -3.03
C GLY A 91 -8.84 -7.61 -2.16
N ILE A 92 -8.00 -8.39 -1.49
CA ILE A 92 -6.81 -7.94 -0.77
C ILE A 92 -5.66 -8.81 -1.26
N LEU A 93 -4.53 -8.19 -1.59
CA LEU A 93 -3.30 -8.88 -1.92
C LEU A 93 -2.19 -8.42 -0.96
N PRO A 94 -1.75 -9.27 -0.03
CA PRO A 94 -0.61 -8.98 0.81
C PRO A 94 0.69 -9.07 -0.01
N LEU A 95 1.60 -8.13 0.26
CA LEU A 95 2.90 -7.98 -0.36
C LEU A 95 3.93 -7.82 0.76
N ALA A 96 4.60 -8.92 1.09
CA ALA A 96 5.62 -8.93 2.15
C ALA A 96 7.00 -8.66 1.57
N TYR A 97 7.70 -7.69 2.16
CA TYR A 97 9.04 -7.31 1.77
C TYR A 97 10.00 -7.42 2.95
N VAL A 98 11.24 -7.77 2.65
CA VAL A 98 12.37 -7.67 3.57
C VAL A 98 13.41 -6.78 2.90
N ALA A 99 13.66 -5.61 3.48
CA ALA A 99 14.76 -4.74 3.11
C ALA A 99 15.99 -5.11 3.93
N ARG A 100 17.12 -5.31 3.24
CA ARG A 100 18.44 -5.47 3.85
C ARG A 100 19.45 -4.64 3.07
N ALA A 101 20.30 -3.92 3.79
CA ALA A 101 21.46 -3.21 3.22
C ALA A 101 22.60 -3.19 4.25
#